data_AF-A0AAE1XMH8-F1
#
_entry.id   AF-A0AAE1XMH8-F1
#
_cell.length_a   1.000
_cell.length_b   1.000
_cell.length_c   1.000
_cell.angle_alpha   90.00
_cell.angle_beta   90.00
_cell.angle_gamma   90.00
#
_symmetry.space_group_name_H-M   'P 1'
#
loop_
_entity.id
_entity.type
_entity.pdbx_description
1 polymer ?
#
loop_
_entity_poly.entity_id
_entity_poly.type
_entity_poly.pdbx_seq_one_letter_code
_entity_poly.pdbx_strand_id
1 'polypeptide(L)'
;MNKLNADAQPFVPASQQARARARAPAEERSLFMTFSSGFPSHGKKYTNILLEYVYVHKRENRDPEFGRIIFTSGDLPCIILGDEDAVRILIQNKPIWLKKYLPQGRRNNESLE
;
A
#
# COMPACT_ATOMS: atom_id res chain seq x y z
N MET A 1 3.49 24.58 -45.00
CA MET A 1 2.60 23.66 -44.25
C MET A 1 3.50 22.64 -43.57
N ASN A 2 3.61 22.68 -42.24
CA ASN A 2 4.48 21.77 -41.48
C ASN A 2 3.88 20.35 -41.55
N LYS A 3 4.57 19.44 -42.25
CA LYS A 3 4.27 18.01 -42.23
C LYS A 3 4.74 17.45 -40.89
N LEU A 4 3.86 17.41 -39.90
CA LEU A 4 4.09 16.64 -38.68
C LEU A 4 4.12 15.15 -39.08
N ASN A 5 5.12 14.43 -38.58
CA ASN A 5 5.23 12.99 -38.81
C ASN A 5 4.07 12.28 -38.09
N ALA A 6 3.14 11.70 -38.85
CA ALA A 6 1.98 10.99 -38.31
C ALA A 6 2.36 9.73 -37.52
N ASP A 7 3.58 9.22 -37.76
CA ASP A 7 4.11 8.01 -37.11
C ASP A 7 5.06 8.33 -35.94
N ALA A 8 5.14 9.60 -35.53
CA ALA A 8 5.93 9.97 -34.36
C ALA A 8 5.34 9.30 -33.12
N GLN A 9 6.12 8.40 -32.50
CA GLN A 9 5.74 7.86 -31.19
C GLN A 9 5.59 9.01 -30.19
N PRO A 10 4.58 8.97 -29.29
CA PRO A 10 4.42 9.98 -28.27
C PRO A 10 5.73 10.19 -27.53
N PHE A 11 6.17 11.44 -27.39
CA PHE A 11 7.33 11.74 -26.56
C PHE A 11 6.99 11.42 -25.11
N VAL A 12 7.45 10.27 -24.62
CA VAL A 12 7.34 9.90 -23.20
C VAL A 12 8.66 10.30 -22.54
N PRO A 13 8.68 11.33 -21.68
CA PRO A 13 9.89 11.77 -21.00
C PRO A 13 10.56 10.61 -20.27
N ALA A 14 11.90 10.56 -20.25
CA ALA A 14 12.64 9.53 -19.53
C ALA A 14 12.23 9.44 -18.04
N SER A 15 11.78 10.55 -17.44
CA SER A 15 11.22 10.59 -16.08
C SER A 15 9.87 9.86 -15.95
N GLN A 16 9.03 9.86 -16.98
CA GLN A 16 7.81 9.04 -17.02
C GLN A 16 8.12 7.57 -17.27
N GLN A 17 9.08 7.26 -18.15
CA GLN A 17 9.52 5.88 -18.39
C GLN A 17 10.18 5.26 -17.15
N ALA A 18 11.00 6.03 -16.43
CA ALA A 18 11.59 5.63 -15.15
C ALA A 18 10.52 5.43 -14.08
N ARG A 19 9.52 6.30 -13.98
CA ARG A 19 8.39 6.11 -13.04
C ARG A 19 7.55 4.86 -13.33
N ALA A 20 7.42 4.48 -14.60
CA ALA A 20 6.71 3.27 -15.01
C ALA A 20 7.53 1.99 -14.80
N ARG A 21 8.87 2.05 -14.91
CA ARG A 21 9.77 0.91 -14.74
C ARG A 21 10.38 0.74 -13.34
N ALA A 22 10.37 1.78 -12.49
CA ALA A 22 11.07 1.81 -11.20
C ALA A 22 10.13 1.92 -9.99
N ARG A 23 8.83 1.61 -10.12
CA ARG A 23 7.98 1.44 -8.94
C ARG A 23 8.24 0.06 -8.36
N ALA A 24 8.73 0.04 -7.12
CA ALA A 24 8.82 -1.19 -6.33
C ALA A 24 7.49 -1.98 -6.42
N PRO A 25 7.53 -3.32 -6.43
CA PRO A 25 6.34 -4.14 -6.43
C PRO A 25 5.34 -3.68 -5.37
N ALA A 26 4.04 -3.77 -5.67
CA ALA A 26 3.01 -3.34 -4.73
C ALA A 26 3.16 -4.00 -3.36
N GLU A 27 3.70 -5.22 -3.30
CA GLU A 27 4.02 -5.96 -2.07
C GLU A 27 5.03 -5.24 -1.17
N GLU A 28 6.12 -4.74 -1.74
CA GLU A 28 7.15 -3.98 -1.02
C GLU A 28 6.65 -2.60 -0.59
N ARG A 29 5.68 -2.06 -1.32
CA ARG A 29 4.99 -0.80 -0.99
C ARG A 29 3.77 -1.02 -0.09
N SER A 30 3.64 -2.16 0.59
CA SER A 30 2.43 -2.48 1.36
C SER A 30 2.67 -2.68 2.85
N LEU A 31 1.69 -2.24 3.64
CA LEU A 31 1.53 -2.65 5.03
C LEU A 31 0.23 -3.42 5.22
N PHE A 32 0.29 -4.44 6.06
CA PHE A 32 -0.88 -5.13 6.59
C PHE A 32 -1.44 -4.34 7.76
N MET A 33 -2.76 -4.20 7.79
CA MET A 33 -3.48 -3.42 8.78
C MET A 33 -4.44 -4.32 9.56
N THR A 34 -4.44 -4.26 10.89
CA THR A 34 -5.46 -4.91 11.73
C THR A 34 -6.13 -3.92 12.68
N PHE A 35 -7.42 -4.16 12.93
CA PHE A 35 -8.22 -3.34 13.84
C PHE A 35 -8.32 -4.02 15.20
N SER A 36 -7.83 -3.38 16.26
CA SER A 36 -7.87 -3.97 17.62
C SER A 36 -9.22 -3.82 18.33
N SER A 37 -10.04 -2.82 17.96
CA SER A 37 -11.36 -2.60 18.58
C SER A 37 -12.30 -1.78 17.68
N GLY A 38 -12.91 -2.47 16.71
CA GLY A 38 -13.92 -1.90 15.82
C GLY A 38 -13.35 -1.06 14.69
N PHE A 39 -14.06 -1.06 13.56
CA PHE A 39 -13.67 -0.33 12.37
C PHE A 39 -14.05 1.16 12.50
N PRO A 40 -13.22 2.12 12.07
CA PRO A 40 -13.65 3.52 11.97
C PRO A 40 -14.83 3.63 10.99
N SER A 41 -16.01 3.98 11.50
CA SER A 41 -17.22 4.10 10.70
C SER A 41 -17.10 5.32 9.77
N HIS A 42 -17.31 5.08 8.49
CA HIS A 42 -17.30 6.05 7.38
C HIS A 42 -15.92 6.62 7.03
N GLY A 43 -15.38 6.06 5.94
CA GLY A 43 -14.13 6.46 5.33
C GLY A 43 -14.14 7.92 4.92
N LYS A 44 -13.35 8.72 5.64
CA LYS A 44 -12.62 9.78 4.95
C LYS A 44 -11.79 9.07 3.89
N LYS A 45 -12.02 9.39 2.61
CA LYS A 45 -11.01 9.11 1.59
C LYS A 45 -9.75 9.78 2.09
N TYR A 46 -8.80 8.99 2.59
CA TYR A 46 -7.46 9.46 2.87
C TYR A 46 -6.81 9.69 1.51
N THR A 47 -7.18 10.78 0.83
CA THR A 47 -6.41 11.33 -0.29
C THR A 47 -5.15 11.94 0.30
N ASN A 48 -4.33 11.08 0.89
CA ASN A 48 -2.98 11.44 1.24
C ASN A 48 -2.15 11.15 -0.01
N ILE A 49 -1.36 12.14 -0.45
CA ILE A 49 -0.45 12.05 -1.60
C ILE A 49 0.52 10.85 -1.52
N LEU A 50 0.62 10.22 -0.34
CA LEU A 50 1.45 9.06 -0.04
C LEU A 50 0.73 7.71 -0.19
N LEU A 51 -0.60 7.68 -0.32
CA LEU A 51 -1.41 6.47 -0.41
C LEU A 51 -1.88 6.23 -1.84
N GLU A 52 -1.62 5.03 -2.35
CA GLU A 52 -2.10 4.58 -3.66
C GLU A 52 -3.45 3.86 -3.52
N TYR A 53 -3.57 2.97 -2.55
CA TYR A 53 -4.79 2.17 -2.36
C TYR A 53 -4.95 1.69 -0.92
N VAL A 54 -6.18 1.57 -0.46
CA VAL A 54 -6.51 0.94 0.83
C VAL A 54 -7.58 -0.12 0.59
N TYR A 55 -7.21 -1.38 0.83
CA TYR A 55 -8.12 -2.50 0.88
C TYR A 55 -8.54 -2.75 2.33
N VAL A 56 -9.83 -2.92 2.56
CA VAL A 56 -10.37 -3.35 3.86
C VAL A 56 -11.17 -4.61 3.61
N HIS A 57 -10.81 -5.69 4.30
CA HIS A 57 -11.55 -6.94 4.20
C HIS A 57 -12.86 -6.81 4.98
N LYS A 58 -13.97 -6.73 4.25
CA LYS A 58 -15.32 -6.70 4.81
C LYS A 58 -15.92 -8.10 4.74
N ARG A 59 -16.47 -8.57 5.86
CA ARG A 59 -17.36 -9.73 5.90
C ARG A 59 -18.79 -9.24 6.08
N GLU A 60 -19.75 -9.88 5.43
CA GLU A 60 -21.16 -9.53 5.60
C GLU A 60 -21.54 -9.62 7.08
N ASN A 61 -22.20 -8.57 7.58
CA ASN A 61 -22.66 -8.44 8.97
C ASN A 61 -21.58 -8.49 10.06
N ARG A 62 -20.30 -8.24 9.74
CA ARG A 62 -19.22 -8.12 10.73
C ARG A 62 -18.37 -6.88 10.50
N ASP A 63 -17.81 -6.37 11.59
CA ASP A 63 -16.78 -5.33 11.50
C ASP A 63 -15.54 -5.87 10.78
N PRO A 64 -14.91 -5.05 9.91
CA PRO A 64 -13.61 -5.36 9.35
C PRO A 64 -12.56 -5.67 10.42
N GLU A 65 -11.88 -6.80 10.26
CA GLU A 65 -10.81 -7.24 11.17
C GLU A 65 -9.42 -6.85 10.65
N PHE A 66 -9.26 -6.76 9.32
CA PHE A 66 -7.98 -6.43 8.70
C PHE A 66 -8.11 -5.79 7.31
N GLY A 67 -6.98 -5.31 6.80
CA GLY A 67 -6.85 -4.67 5.50
C GLY A 67 -5.41 -4.62 5.01
N ARG A 68 -5.22 -3.96 3.87
CA ARG A 68 -3.92 -3.72 3.24
C ARG A 68 -3.86 -2.28 2.79
N ILE A 69 -2.76 -1.61 3.09
CA ILE A 69 -2.45 -0.26 2.61
C ILE A 69 -1.34 -0.40 1.57
N ILE A 70 -1.51 0.21 0.40
CA ILE A 70 -0.52 0.31 -0.66
C ILE A 70 -0.09 1.78 -0.76
N PHE A 71 1.20 2.02 -0.61
CA PHE A 71 1.81 3.35 -0.63
C PHE A 71 2.33 3.70 -2.02
N THR A 72 2.50 4.99 -2.32
CA THR A 72 3.05 5.45 -3.60
C THR A 72 4.56 5.20 -3.74
N SER A 73 5.28 5.01 -2.63
CA SER A 73 6.72 4.70 -2.56
C SER A 73 7.00 3.43 -1.74
N GLY A 74 8.09 2.73 -2.07
CA GLY A 74 8.60 1.56 -1.34
C GLY A 74 9.29 1.90 -0.02
N ASP A 75 9.76 3.14 0.13
CA ASP A 75 10.41 3.58 1.37
C ASP A 75 9.40 3.80 2.51
N LEU A 76 8.13 4.07 2.17
CA LEU A 76 7.11 4.45 3.14
C LEU A 76 6.81 3.35 4.17
N PRO A 77 6.64 2.07 3.79
CA PRO A 77 6.57 0.98 4.75
C PRO A 77 7.73 0.97 5.75
N CYS A 78 8.97 1.11 5.28
CA CYS A 78 10.15 1.12 6.14
C CYS A 78 10.18 2.34 7.06
N ILE A 79 9.83 3.54 6.56
CA ILE A 79 9.79 4.76 7.36
C ILE A 79 8.70 4.67 8.45
N ILE A 80 7.54 4.10 8.12
CA ILE A 80 6.42 3.98 9.06
C ILE A 80 6.75 2.95 10.15
N LEU A 81 7.30 1.79 9.77
CA LEU A 81 7.68 0.74 10.71
C LEU A 81 8.92 1.12 11.54
N GLY A 82 9.86 1.87 10.96
CA GLY A 82 11.18 2.06 11.54
C GLY A 82 11.87 0.71 11.74
N ASP A 83 12.40 0.50 12.94
CA ASP A 83 13.03 -0.76 13.36
C ASP A 83 12.03 -1.75 14.02
N GLU A 84 10.74 -1.40 14.05
CA GLU A 84 9.70 -2.21 14.71
C GLU A 84 9.01 -3.17 13.74
N ASP A 85 8.70 -4.38 14.19
CA ASP A 85 7.90 -5.34 13.41
C ASP A 85 6.43 -4.91 13.25
N ALA A 86 5.95 -4.09 14.20
CA ALA A 86 4.59 -3.59 14.23
C ALA A 86 4.50 -2.23 14.93
N VAL A 87 3.72 -1.33 14.35
CA VAL A 87 3.46 0.01 14.91
C VAL A 87 1.97 0.16 15.18
N ARG A 88 1.65 0.74 16.33
CA ARG A 88 0.27 1.11 16.69
C ARG A 88 0.03 2.58 16.35
N ILE A 89 -0.94 2.84 15.48
CA ILE A 89 -1.42 4.19 15.19
C ILE A 89 -2.86 4.37 15.69
N LEU A 90 -3.26 5.62 15.90
CA LEU A 90 -4.63 5.97 16.24
C LEU A 90 -5.31 6.60 15.02
N ILE A 91 -6.41 5.99 14.56
CA ILE A 91 -7.29 6.60 13.55
C ILE A 91 -8.66 6.81 14.19
N GLN A 92 -9.11 8.07 14.28
CA GLN A 92 -10.37 8.44 14.96
C GLN A 92 -10.45 7.88 16.39
N ASN A 93 -9.34 7.96 17.14
CA ASN A 93 -9.20 7.41 18.50
C ASN A 93 -9.36 5.87 18.58
N LYS A 94 -9.35 5.17 17.44
CA LYS A 94 -9.33 3.70 17.38
C LYS A 94 -7.91 3.21 17.09
N PRO A 95 -7.37 2.29 17.90
CA PRO A 95 -6.06 1.71 17.65
C PRO A 95 -6.08 0.78 16.44
N ILE A 96 -5.12 1.01 15.55
CA ILE A 96 -4.85 0.22 14.36
C ILE A 96 -3.39 -0.22 14.42
N TRP A 97 -3.17 -1.49 14.13
CA TRP A 97 -1.83 -2.06 14.03
C TRP A 97 -1.42 -2.13 12.58
N LEU A 98 -0.22 -1.65 12.29
CA LEU A 98 0.43 -1.79 10.99
C LEU A 98 1.60 -2.76 11.11
N LYS A 99 1.71 -3.67 10.15
CA LYS A 99 2.77 -4.68 10.07
C LYS A 99 3.26 -4.81 8.64
N LYS A 100 4.45 -5.39 8.44
CA LYS A 100 4.94 -5.73 7.09
C LYS A 100 3.92 -6.61 6.37
N TYR A 101 3.60 -6.27 5.12
CA TYR A 101 2.74 -7.09 4.29
C TYR A 101 3.51 -8.31 3.78
N LEU A 102 2.99 -9.51 4.04
CA LEU A 102 3.53 -10.76 3.53
C LEU A 102 2.52 -11.35 2.52
N PRO A 103 2.86 -11.44 1.22
CA PRO A 103 1.98 -12.09 0.24
C PRO A 103 1.82 -13.57 0.60
N GLN A 104 0.58 -14.06 0.62
CA GLN A 104 0.29 -15.49 0.73
C GLN A 104 0.88 -16.19 -0.50
N GLY A 105 2.01 -16.86 -0.30
CA GLY A 105 2.87 -17.40 -1.34
C GLY A 105 4.33 -17.51 -0.88
N ARG A 106 4.73 -16.68 0.09
CA ARG A 106 5.96 -16.85 0.88
C ARG A 106 5.67 -17.48 2.24
N ARG A 107 4.92 -18.59 2.26
CA ARG A 107 5.05 -19.55 3.37
C ARG A 107 6.35 -20.31 3.09
N ASN A 108 7.47 -19.77 3.57
CA ASN A 108 8.67 -20.56 3.70
C ASN A 108 8.32 -21.73 4.63
N ASN A 109 8.59 -22.95 4.16
CA ASN A 109 8.74 -24.12 5.01
C ASN A 109 9.94 -23.92 5.94
N GLU A 110 9.85 -23.00 6.90
CA GLU A 110 10.76 -22.91 8.03
C GLU A 110 9.97 -23.36 9.26
N SER A 111 9.60 -24.63 9.24
CA SER A 111 9.25 -25.37 10.45
C SER A 111 10.55 -25.91 11.04
N LEU A 112 10.88 -25.39 12.23
CA LEU A 112 11.46 -26.10 13.37
C LEU A 112 12.59 -27.11 13.05
N GLU A 113 13.83 -26.67 13.29
CA GLU A 113 14.81 -27.50 14.00
C GLU A 113 14.86 -27.06 15.47
#